data_AF-A0A0G1QV84-F1
#
_entry.id   AF-A0A0G1QV84-F1
#
_cell.length_a   1.000
_cell.length_b   1.000
_cell.length_c   1.000
_cell.angle_alpha   90.00
_cell.angle_beta   90.00
_cell.angle_gamma   90.00
#
_symmetry.space_group_name_H-M   'P 1'
#
loop_
_entity.id
_entity.type
_entity.pdbx_description
1 polymer ?
#
loop_
_entity_poly.entity_id
_entity_poly.type
_entity_poly.pdbx_seq_one_letter_code
_entity_poly.pdbx_strand_id
1 'polypeptide(L)'
;MAEYREGFNPVSYYEIYDYKDLAAKISTDPLTPEGITQFLEANRIDYEMDSTNSEGWGESVAPGHFRIGIGSSTQDQREITWLHELGHLIYRAGGTFRQPHHNYMESLLESEATRFREDHPQFVQEAYLKYVR
;
A
#
# COMPACT_ATOMS: atom_id res chain seq x y z
N MET A 1 26.94 -21.00 -18.79
CA MET A 1 25.84 -20.75 -19.75
C MET A 1 24.55 -20.82 -18.96
N ALA A 2 23.84 -19.71 -18.80
CA ALA A 2 22.55 -19.66 -18.12
C ALA A 2 21.47 -19.53 -19.20
N GLU A 3 20.58 -20.50 -19.28
CA GLU A 3 19.44 -20.50 -20.19
C GLU A 3 18.29 -19.69 -19.56
N TYR A 4 17.78 -18.77 -20.38
CA TYR A 4 16.68 -17.85 -20.10
C TYR A 4 15.38 -18.65 -19.94
N ARG A 5 14.71 -18.54 -18.78
CA ARG A 5 13.33 -19.01 -18.63
C ARG A 5 12.39 -17.83 -18.88
N GLU A 6 11.69 -17.87 -20.01
CA GLU A 6 10.49 -17.05 -20.25
C GLU A 6 9.46 -17.31 -19.15
N GLY A 7 8.90 -16.23 -18.60
CA GLY A 7 7.92 -16.25 -17.51
C GLY A 7 8.05 -15.10 -16.51
N PHE A 8 9.08 -14.25 -16.62
CA PHE A 8 9.11 -12.96 -15.92
C PHE A 8 8.05 -12.04 -16.56
N ASN A 9 6.96 -11.76 -15.86
CA ASN A 9 6.04 -10.69 -16.20
C ASN A 9 6.59 -9.43 -15.49
N PRO A 10 7.41 -8.59 -16.15
CA PRO A 10 8.13 -7.54 -15.47
C PRO A 10 7.22 -6.33 -15.32
N VAL A 11 7.02 -5.92 -14.06
CA VAL A 11 6.67 -4.55 -13.64
C VAL A 11 5.33 -4.04 -14.19
N SER A 12 4.31 -4.01 -13.33
CA SER A 12 3.09 -3.28 -13.64
C SER A 12 3.40 -1.79 -13.88
N TYR A 13 3.24 -1.37 -15.14
CA TYR A 13 3.24 0.02 -15.56
C TYR A 13 1.93 0.66 -15.09
N TYR A 14 1.98 1.54 -14.10
CA TYR A 14 0.80 2.35 -13.72
C TYR A 14 0.99 3.80 -14.15
N GLU A 15 0.13 4.23 -15.06
CA GLU A 15 -0.03 5.62 -15.48
C GLU A 15 -0.39 6.48 -14.27
N ILE A 16 0.35 7.58 -14.09
CA ILE A 16 0.18 8.55 -13.02
C ILE A 16 -0.97 9.48 -13.42
N TYR A 17 -2.17 9.26 -12.88
CA TYR A 17 -3.24 10.26 -12.94
C TYR A 17 -2.94 11.41 -11.96
N ASP A 18 -3.41 12.62 -12.26
CA ASP A 18 -3.11 13.83 -11.48
C ASP A 18 -3.94 13.82 -10.17
N TYR A 19 -3.42 13.19 -9.11
CA TYR A 19 -4.12 12.95 -7.83
C TYR A 19 -4.16 14.16 -6.87
N LYS A 20 -3.80 15.37 -7.32
CA LYS A 20 -3.69 16.55 -6.44
C LYS A 20 -4.94 16.87 -5.61
N ASP A 21 -6.13 16.45 -6.06
CA ASP A 21 -7.39 16.67 -5.36
C ASP A 21 -7.67 15.65 -4.24
N LEU A 22 -6.96 14.51 -4.22
CA LEU A 22 -7.14 13.46 -3.20
C LEU A 22 -6.21 13.71 -2.00
N ALA A 23 -4.96 14.15 -2.24
CA ALA A 23 -4.02 14.65 -1.23
C ALA A 23 -4.65 15.72 -0.34
N ALA A 24 -5.31 16.68 -0.98
CA ALA A 24 -5.78 17.91 -0.35
C ALA A 24 -6.91 17.67 0.67
N LYS A 25 -7.52 16.48 0.67
CA LYS A 25 -8.56 16.10 1.63
C LYS A 25 -8.03 15.49 2.92
N ILE A 26 -6.78 15.02 2.93
CA ILE A 26 -6.15 14.46 4.13
C ILE A 26 -5.45 15.64 4.84
N SER A 27 -6.13 16.30 5.77
CA SER A 27 -5.59 17.49 6.46
C SER A 27 -4.66 17.15 7.63
N THR A 28 -4.33 15.88 7.80
CA THR A 28 -3.54 15.30 8.90
C THR A 28 -2.37 14.51 8.35
N ASP A 29 -1.35 14.29 9.17
CA ASP A 29 -0.21 13.44 8.80
C ASP A 29 -0.73 12.05 8.38
N PRO A 30 -0.51 11.61 7.12
CA PRO A 30 -1.05 10.38 6.59
C PRO A 30 -0.56 9.12 7.31
N LEU A 31 0.58 9.19 8.00
CA LEU A 31 1.17 8.07 8.75
C LEU A 31 0.80 8.11 10.23
N THR A 32 -0.44 8.50 10.52
CA THR A 32 -1.04 8.41 11.86
C THR A 32 -2.28 7.52 11.81
N PRO A 33 -2.73 6.94 12.94
CA PRO A 33 -3.98 6.20 12.98
C PRO A 33 -5.18 6.98 12.42
N GLU A 34 -5.23 8.29 12.70
CA GLU A 34 -6.27 9.18 12.18
C GLU A 34 -6.17 9.38 10.67
N GLY A 35 -4.96 9.68 10.15
CA GLY A 35 -4.72 9.84 8.72
C GLY A 35 -5.06 8.59 7.90
N ILE A 36 -4.68 7.41 8.40
CA ILE A 36 -5.04 6.12 7.80
C ILE A 36 -6.55 5.92 7.81
N THR A 37 -7.23 6.21 8.93
CA THR A 37 -8.69 6.09 9.02
C THR A 37 -9.39 7.00 8.02
N GLN A 38 -9.00 8.28 7.96
CA GLN A 38 -9.56 9.23 7.00
C GLN A 38 -9.34 8.78 5.54
N PHE A 39 -8.15 8.26 5.22
CA PHE A 39 -7.87 7.73 3.89
C PHE A 39 -8.77 6.54 3.54
N LEU A 40 -8.91 5.57 4.46
CA LEU A 40 -9.74 4.39 4.26
C LEU A 40 -11.22 4.74 4.15
N GLU A 41 -11.70 5.75 4.87
CA GLU A 41 -13.10 6.19 4.82
C GLU A 41 -13.40 7.07 3.60
N ALA A 42 -12.43 7.82 3.11
CA ALA A 42 -12.58 8.67 1.94
C ALA A 42 -12.50 7.92 0.60
N ASN A 43 -11.97 6.69 0.60
CA ASN A 43 -11.67 5.93 -0.60
C ASN A 43 -12.30 4.55 -0.58
N ARG A 44 -12.68 4.06 -1.76
CA ARG A 44 -13.03 2.66 -1.95
C ARG A 44 -11.75 1.86 -2.17
N ILE A 45 -11.53 0.80 -1.39
CA ILE A 45 -10.41 -0.11 -1.59
C ILE A 45 -10.94 -1.53 -1.65
N ASP A 46 -10.72 -2.21 -2.77
CA ASP A 46 -11.01 -3.64 -2.89
C ASP A 46 -9.72 -4.42 -2.54
N TYR A 47 -9.83 -5.48 -1.75
CA TYR A 47 -8.69 -6.29 -1.30
C TYR A 47 -8.72 -7.67 -1.94
N GLU A 48 -7.53 -8.18 -2.29
CA GLU A 48 -7.32 -9.52 -2.82
C GLU A 48 -6.25 -10.23 -1.99
N MET A 49 -6.59 -11.39 -1.44
CA MET A 49 -5.67 -12.20 -0.66
C MET A 49 -4.99 -13.23 -1.55
N ASP A 50 -3.67 -13.18 -1.65
CA ASP A 50 -2.89 -14.18 -2.39
C ASP A 50 -1.92 -14.88 -1.43
N SER A 51 -2.34 -16.00 -0.86
CA SER A 51 -1.49 -16.82 0.01
C SER A 51 -0.36 -17.56 -0.74
N THR A 52 -0.35 -17.51 -2.07
CA THR A 52 0.65 -18.18 -2.92
C THR A 52 1.78 -17.25 -3.35
N ASN A 53 1.58 -15.94 -3.24
CA ASN A 53 2.59 -14.92 -3.45
C ASN A 53 3.01 -14.30 -2.11
N SER A 54 4.31 -14.08 -1.91
CA SER A 54 4.82 -13.36 -0.74
C SER A 54 4.78 -11.84 -0.91
N GLU A 55 4.63 -11.37 -2.15
CA GLU A 55 4.66 -9.94 -2.48
C GLU A 55 3.26 -9.34 -2.49
N GLY A 56 3.14 -8.11 -1.97
CA GLY A 56 1.94 -7.27 -2.09
C GLY A 56 1.96 -6.45 -3.38
N TRP A 57 0.81 -5.85 -3.70
CA TRP A 57 0.73 -4.85 -4.75
C TRP A 57 -0.44 -3.89 -4.51
N GLY A 58 -0.29 -2.64 -4.94
CA GLY A 58 -1.34 -1.61 -4.90
C GLY A 58 -1.50 -0.90 -6.24
N GLU A 59 -2.73 -0.84 -6.74
CA GLU A 59 -3.08 -0.12 -7.96
C GLU A 59 -4.27 0.83 -7.77
N SER A 60 -4.32 1.86 -8.61
CA SER A 60 -5.49 2.73 -8.71
C SER A 60 -6.33 2.31 -9.91
N VAL A 61 -7.60 2.01 -9.66
CA VAL A 61 -8.55 1.59 -10.69
C VAL A 61 -9.31 2.81 -11.24
N ALA A 62 -9.63 3.76 -10.37
CA ALA A 62 -10.25 5.04 -10.71
C ALA A 62 -9.94 6.06 -9.60
N PRO A 63 -10.18 7.37 -9.80
CA PRO A 63 -10.02 8.36 -8.74
C PRO A 63 -10.81 7.98 -7.47
N GLY A 64 -10.09 7.78 -6.36
CA GLY A 64 -10.65 7.36 -5.08
C GLY A 64 -11.09 5.90 -5.00
N HIS A 65 -10.72 5.07 -5.99
CA HIS A 65 -10.96 3.63 -6.00
C HIS A 65 -9.65 2.87 -6.30
N PHE A 66 -9.23 2.07 -5.32
CA PHE A 66 -7.97 1.33 -5.36
C PHE A 66 -8.19 -0.17 -5.19
N ARG A 67 -7.18 -0.94 -5.58
CA ARG A 67 -7.06 -2.37 -5.31
C ARG A 67 -5.75 -2.67 -4.62
N ILE A 68 -5.78 -3.51 -3.60
CA ILE A 68 -4.58 -4.00 -2.91
C ILE A 68 -4.59 -5.53 -2.91
N GLY A 69 -3.53 -6.11 -3.46
CA GLY A 69 -3.16 -7.51 -3.26
C GLY A 69 -2.28 -7.66 -2.01
N ILE A 70 -2.68 -8.55 -1.11
CA ILE A 70 -1.93 -8.84 0.12
C ILE A 70 -1.34 -10.24 -0.02
N GLY A 71 -0.03 -10.27 -0.26
CA GLY A 71 0.77 -11.47 -0.18
C GLY A 71 1.13 -11.84 1.25
N SER A 72 1.56 -13.09 1.46
CA SER A 72 2.08 -13.70 2.71
C SER A 72 1.18 -14.69 3.44
N SER A 73 1.86 -15.61 4.15
CA SER A 73 1.30 -16.74 4.90
C SER A 73 1.02 -16.42 6.37
N THR A 74 1.66 -15.41 6.96
CA THR A 74 1.50 -15.06 8.38
C THR A 74 0.67 -13.78 8.55
N GLN A 75 -0.13 -13.71 9.62
CA GLN A 75 -0.98 -12.56 9.89
C GLN A 75 -0.16 -11.27 10.04
N ASP A 76 0.92 -11.32 10.81
CA ASP A 76 1.81 -10.18 11.04
C ASP A 76 2.38 -9.62 9.73
N GLN A 77 2.83 -10.49 8.83
CA GLN A 77 3.36 -10.03 7.54
C GLN A 77 2.24 -9.50 6.64
N ARG A 78 1.04 -10.09 6.66
CA ARG A 78 -0.09 -9.54 5.91
C ARG A 78 -0.47 -8.13 6.36
N GLU A 79 -0.41 -7.85 7.66
CA GLU A 79 -0.64 -6.51 8.21
C GLU A 79 0.43 -5.51 7.74
N ILE A 80 1.71 -5.91 7.76
CA ILE A 80 2.82 -5.08 7.28
C ILE A 80 2.72 -4.84 5.77
N THR A 81 2.48 -5.88 4.98
CA THR A 81 2.28 -5.78 3.52
C THR A 81 1.09 -4.88 3.20
N TRP A 82 -0.02 -5.01 3.93
CA TRP A 82 -1.16 -4.12 3.78
C TRP A 82 -0.80 -2.65 4.04
N LEU A 83 -0.11 -2.36 5.15
CA LEU A 83 0.34 -1.01 5.48
C LEU A 83 1.32 -0.46 4.43
N HIS A 84 2.22 -1.30 3.93
CA HIS A 84 3.17 -0.93 2.89
C HIS A 84 2.47 -0.49 1.60
N GLU A 85 1.53 -1.30 1.11
CA GLU A 85 0.75 -0.96 -0.09
C GLU A 85 -0.18 0.23 0.14
N LEU A 86 -0.76 0.35 1.33
CA LEU A 86 -1.57 1.52 1.69
C LEU A 86 -0.72 2.79 1.69
N GLY A 87 0.51 2.72 2.20
CA GLY A 87 1.49 3.81 2.15
C GLY A 87 1.77 4.25 0.72
N HIS A 88 1.98 3.31 -0.22
CA HIS A 88 2.09 3.61 -1.65
C HIS A 88 0.91 4.42 -2.17
N LEU A 89 -0.31 4.00 -1.86
CA LEU A 89 -1.52 4.68 -2.31
C LEU A 89 -1.65 6.08 -1.70
N ILE A 90 -1.35 6.23 -0.41
CA ILE A 90 -1.43 7.53 0.27
C ILE A 90 -0.40 8.53 -0.28
N TYR A 91 0.86 8.11 -0.47
CA TYR A 91 1.90 8.98 -1.03
C TYR A 91 1.66 9.33 -2.50
N ARG A 92 1.06 8.41 -3.28
CA ARG A 92 0.62 8.68 -4.65
C ARG A 92 -0.55 9.65 -4.68
N ALA A 93 -1.57 9.43 -3.85
CA ALA A 93 -2.70 10.33 -3.66
C ALA A 93 -2.24 11.73 -3.25
N GLY A 94 -1.19 11.81 -2.42
CA GLY A 94 -0.53 13.02 -1.93
C GLY A 94 0.12 13.91 -2.98
N GLY A 95 0.34 13.42 -4.20
CA GLY A 95 1.11 14.12 -5.25
C GLY A 95 2.58 14.35 -4.90
N THR A 96 3.07 13.77 -3.80
CA THR A 96 4.44 13.89 -3.30
C THR A 96 5.43 12.97 -4.01
N PHE A 97 4.95 12.07 -4.87
CA PHE A 97 5.79 11.08 -5.52
C PHE A 97 6.45 11.63 -6.80
N ARG A 98 7.77 11.77 -6.78
CA ARG A 98 8.62 11.89 -7.98
C ARG A 98 9.57 10.69 -8.00
N GLN A 99 9.76 10.09 -9.17
CA GLN A 99 10.17 8.69 -9.38
C GLN A 99 11.67 8.28 -9.29
N PRO A 100 12.70 9.07 -8.90
CA PRO A 100 14.07 8.62 -9.12
C PRO A 100 14.61 7.56 -8.13
N HIS A 101 13.88 7.17 -7.08
CA HIS A 101 14.42 6.30 -6.02
C HIS A 101 13.48 5.17 -5.55
N HIS A 102 12.89 4.43 -6.49
CA HIS A 102 11.95 3.32 -6.20
C HIS A 102 12.48 2.35 -5.11
N ASN A 103 13.68 1.78 -5.27
CA ASN A 103 14.21 0.80 -4.30
C ASN A 103 14.43 1.38 -2.89
N TYR A 104 14.83 2.66 -2.78
CA TYR A 104 14.98 3.31 -1.48
C TYR A 104 13.62 3.55 -0.82
N MET A 105 12.60 3.88 -1.62
CA MET A 105 11.23 4.06 -1.14
C MET A 105 10.60 2.74 -0.71
N GLU A 106 10.81 1.64 -1.43
CA GLU A 106 10.32 0.32 -1.01
C GLU A 106 10.84 -0.04 0.39
N SER A 107 12.16 0.07 0.60
CA SER A 107 12.76 -0.20 1.91
C SER A 107 12.31 0.77 3.01
N LEU A 108 12.09 2.04 2.65
CA LEU A 108 11.57 3.04 3.60
C LEU A 108 10.13 2.69 4.01
N LEU A 109 9.25 2.41 3.05
CA LEU A 109 7.85 2.07 3.32
C LEU A 109 7.72 0.77 4.09
N GLU A 110 8.53 -0.24 3.78
CA GLU A 110 8.58 -1.48 4.56
C GLU A 110 9.02 -1.23 6.01
N SER A 111 10.05 -0.38 6.20
CA SER A 111 10.53 -0.01 7.54
C SER A 111 9.50 0.78 8.33
N GLU A 112 8.85 1.76 7.72
CA GLU A 112 7.81 2.58 8.36
C GLU A 112 6.54 1.77 8.63
N ALA A 113 6.12 0.88 7.73
CA ALA A 113 5.00 -0.03 7.95
C ALA A 113 5.26 -0.97 9.14
N THR A 114 6.48 -1.52 9.22
CA THR A 114 6.90 -2.36 10.34
C THR A 114 6.87 -1.58 11.65
N ARG A 115 7.49 -0.40 11.69
CA ARG A 115 7.51 0.46 12.89
C ARG A 115 6.10 0.87 13.31
N PHE A 116 5.26 1.27 12.36
CA PHE A 116 3.88 1.68 12.65
C PHE A 116 3.07 0.54 13.27
N ARG A 117 3.25 -0.70 12.79
CA ARG A 117 2.63 -1.88 13.40
C ARG A 117 3.11 -2.09 14.83
N GLU A 118 4.41 -1.94 15.08
CA GLU A 118 4.99 -2.11 16.42
C GLU A 118 4.51 -1.03 17.41
N ASP A 119 4.39 0.20 16.95
CA ASP A 119 3.96 1.35 17.77
C ASP A 119 2.44 1.37 18.00
N HIS A 120 1.66 0.83 17.06
CA HIS A 120 0.19 0.87 17.07
C HIS A 120 -0.47 -0.50 16.82
N PRO A 121 -0.08 -1.58 17.54
CA PRO A 121 -0.45 -2.95 17.17
C PRO A 121 -1.96 -3.19 17.22
N GLN A 122 -2.64 -2.63 18.23
CA GLN A 122 -4.08 -2.82 18.38
C GLN A 122 -4.88 -2.07 17.30
N PHE A 123 -4.47 -0.84 16.97
CA PHE A 123 -5.11 -0.09 15.89
C PHE A 123 -4.95 -0.82 14.55
N VAL A 124 -3.74 -1.30 14.23
CA VAL A 124 -3.47 -2.01 12.97
C VAL A 124 -4.33 -3.26 12.87
N GLN A 125 -4.40 -4.07 13.93
CA GLN A 125 -5.23 -5.27 13.94
C GLN A 125 -6.73 -4.95 13.75
N GLU A 126 -7.25 -3.97 14.48
CA GLU A 126 -8.66 -3.57 14.38
C GLU A 126 -9.01 -2.99 13.01
N ALA A 127 -8.15 -2.12 12.46
CA ALA A 127 -8.32 -1.55 11.14
C ALA A 127 -8.23 -2.64 10.06
N TYR A 128 -7.24 -3.53 10.15
CA TYR A 128 -7.09 -4.66 9.24
C TYR A 128 -8.36 -5.51 9.21
N LEU A 129 -8.87 -5.95 10.37
CA LEU A 129 -10.10 -6.75 10.45
C LEU A 129 -11.35 -6.01 9.97
N LYS A 130 -11.40 -4.68 10.13
CA LYS A 130 -12.54 -3.86 9.68
C LYS A 130 -12.59 -3.72 8.16
N TYR A 131 -11.44 -3.47 7.53
CA TYR A 131 -11.37 -3.08 6.12
C TYR A 131 -10.91 -4.21 5.19
N VAL A 132 -9.97 -5.03 5.65
CA VAL A 132 -9.40 -6.16 4.92
C VAL A 132 -10.13 -7.43 5.36
N ARG A 133 -11.17 -7.82 4.62
CA ARG A 133 -11.96 -9.02 4.92
C ARG A 133 -11.26 -10.30 4.51
#